data_AF-A0A6M2ET86-F1
#
_entry.id   AF-A0A6M2ET86-F1
#
_cell.length_a   1.000
_cell.length_b   1.000
_cell.length_c   1.000
_cell.angle_alpha   90.00
_cell.angle_beta   90.00
_cell.angle_gamma   90.00
#
_symmetry.space_group_name_H-M   'P 1'
#
loop_
_entity.id
_entity.type
_entity.pdbx_description
1 polymer ?
#
loop_
_entity_poly.entity_id
_entity_poly.type
_entity_poly.pdbx_seq_one_letter_code
_entity_poly.pdbx_strand_id
1 'polypeptide(L)'
;MDWTHKLLFCVFLIFAAAIGGTQADATVTGTVFCDQCKDGQVSLFDYPIYGIKVTMTCADASGQITMSREETTNWFGNYVMKFDGSPDLSNCYAQVSSSGQGSNVCGAAAGPAQKLRLTFRLFDMEFYAVDSLLTEPSASMSFCPRSVNPVPAPVAPVTPVRPPVTPTTPPPAFRLPRMPPLPPLPPMSPVPILEASACPHQSWTMPEYKCYWRAVSPDMKVAVVFGLLAARRYGTDMTLWQGLQGRGDPYRTLLREGTTALLNSYNSIEFPYNAISVVTRMNWALMGSQRSVLLTALRFMRANSGYGRVTCKFNTCK
;
A
#
# COMPACT_ATOMS: atom_id res chain seq x y z
N MET A 1 -31.60 28.09 -49.29
CA MET A 1 -31.33 27.85 -47.86
C MET A 1 -32.21 28.80 -47.07
N ASP A 2 -33.24 28.24 -46.42
CA ASP A 2 -34.38 28.99 -45.87
C ASP A 2 -33.97 29.89 -44.68
N TRP A 3 -34.70 30.98 -44.43
CA TRP A 3 -34.33 31.96 -43.38
C TRP A 3 -34.26 31.32 -41.98
N THR A 4 -35.15 30.36 -41.73
CA THR A 4 -35.18 29.49 -40.53
C THR A 4 -33.92 28.65 -40.38
N HIS A 5 -33.34 28.15 -41.48
CA HIS A 5 -32.09 27.38 -41.43
C HIS A 5 -30.89 28.26 -41.08
N LYS A 6 -30.86 29.50 -41.59
CA LYS A 6 -29.81 30.48 -41.22
C LYS A 6 -29.93 30.88 -39.74
N LEU A 7 -31.15 31.07 -39.25
CA LEU A 7 -31.40 31.43 -37.86
C LEU A 7 -30.96 30.30 -36.90
N LEU A 8 -31.35 29.06 -37.21
CA LEU A 8 -30.94 27.88 -36.45
C LEU A 8 -29.41 27.68 -36.46
N PHE A 9 -28.77 27.90 -37.61
CA PHE A 9 -27.32 27.80 -37.72
C PHE A 9 -26.60 28.89 -36.92
N CYS A 10 -27.09 30.14 -36.96
CA CYS A 10 -26.54 31.21 -36.13
C CYS A 10 -26.74 30.96 -34.63
N VAL A 11 -27.91 30.47 -34.21
CA VAL A 11 -28.16 30.11 -32.80
C VAL A 11 -27.24 28.96 -32.37
N PHE A 12 -27.02 27.97 -33.24
CA PHE A 12 -26.07 26.88 -32.97
C PHE A 12 -24.63 27.38 -32.84
N LEU A 13 -24.19 28.31 -33.69
CA LEU A 13 -22.85 28.91 -33.60
C LEU A 13 -22.66 29.76 -32.34
N ILE A 14 -23.69 30.49 -31.93
CA ILE A 14 -23.67 31.27 -30.67
C ILE A 14 -23.65 30.31 -29.47
N PHE A 15 -24.44 29.23 -29.49
CA PHE A 15 -24.39 28.21 -28.45
C PHE A 15 -23.04 27.51 -28.38
N ALA A 16 -22.43 27.17 -29.54
CA ALA A 16 -21.11 26.56 -29.62
C ALA A 16 -20.00 27.50 -29.12
N ALA A 17 -20.12 28.82 -29.36
CA ALA A 17 -19.19 29.82 -28.84
C ALA A 17 -19.39 30.13 -27.34
N ALA A 18 -20.58 29.85 -26.80
CA ALA A 18 -20.94 30.05 -25.38
C ALA A 18 -20.62 28.84 -24.49
N ILE A 19 -20.17 27.71 -25.06
CA ILE A 19 -19.52 26.65 -24.29
C ILE A 19 -18.13 27.18 -23.93
N GLY A 20 -18.05 27.98 -22.87
CA GLY A 20 -16.79 28.36 -22.25
C GLY A 20 -15.98 27.08 -22.06
N GLY A 21 -14.77 27.06 -22.62
CA GLY A 21 -13.91 25.89 -22.64
C GLY A 21 -13.85 25.27 -21.25
N THR A 22 -14.41 24.08 -21.12
CA THR A 22 -14.17 23.25 -19.94
C THR A 22 -12.67 22.96 -19.98
N GLN A 23 -11.90 23.68 -19.19
CA GLN A 23 -10.48 23.40 -19.03
C GLN A 23 -10.37 21.94 -18.61
N ALA A 24 -9.73 21.14 -19.47
CA ALA A 24 -9.58 19.72 -19.24
C ALA A 24 -8.55 19.50 -18.13
N ASP A 25 -8.89 18.62 -17.18
CA ASP A 25 -8.14 18.45 -15.94
C ASP A 25 -6.90 17.57 -16.13
N ALA A 26 -5.82 17.89 -15.40
CA ALA A 26 -4.67 17.01 -15.26
C ALA A 26 -4.84 16.10 -14.03
N THR A 27 -4.52 14.82 -14.20
CA THR A 27 -4.60 13.81 -13.14
C THR A 27 -3.24 13.17 -12.90
N VAL A 28 -2.82 13.10 -11.64
CA VAL A 28 -1.59 12.42 -11.22
C VAL A 28 -1.96 11.23 -10.36
N THR A 29 -1.40 10.05 -10.65
CA THR A 29 -1.65 8.84 -9.86
C THR A 29 -0.38 8.06 -9.57
N GLY A 30 -0.33 7.41 -8.41
CA GLY A 30 0.74 6.51 -8.02
C GLY A 30 0.33 5.62 -6.85
N THR A 31 1.25 4.77 -6.42
CA THR A 31 1.04 3.81 -5.32
C THR A 31 2.18 3.93 -4.31
N VAL A 32 1.86 3.83 -3.03
CA VAL A 32 2.84 3.73 -1.94
C VAL A 32 2.85 2.30 -1.40
N PHE A 33 4.03 1.72 -1.27
CA PHE A 33 4.24 0.39 -0.70
C PHE A 33 5.00 0.49 0.62
N CYS A 34 4.68 -0.41 1.55
CA CYS A 34 5.53 -0.72 2.68
C CYS A 34 6.64 -1.67 2.22
N ASP A 35 7.87 -1.17 2.14
CA ASP A 35 9.10 -1.94 2.00
C ASP A 35 9.44 -2.58 3.35
N GLN A 36 8.98 -3.82 3.54
CA GLN A 36 9.16 -4.55 4.80
C GLN A 36 10.61 -4.98 5.02
N CYS A 37 11.40 -5.04 3.95
CA CYS A 37 12.78 -5.52 3.98
C CYS A 37 13.83 -4.40 3.98
N LYS A 38 13.40 -3.15 3.82
CA LYS A 38 14.26 -1.96 3.77
C LYS A 38 15.34 -2.10 2.69
N ASP A 39 14.99 -2.72 1.56
CA ASP A 39 15.90 -2.93 0.44
C ASP A 39 15.75 -1.88 -0.67
N GLY A 40 14.79 -0.97 -0.53
CA GLY A 40 14.54 0.12 -1.44
C GLY A 40 13.83 -0.30 -2.73
N GLN A 41 13.27 -1.51 -2.79
CA GLN A 41 12.54 -2.02 -3.93
C GLN A 41 11.12 -2.46 -3.55
N VAL A 42 10.22 -2.52 -4.54
CA VAL A 42 8.93 -3.21 -4.35
C VAL A 42 9.14 -4.68 -4.66
N SER A 43 9.06 -5.50 -3.63
CA SER A 43 9.31 -6.93 -3.63
C SER A 43 8.03 -7.74 -3.38
N LEU A 44 8.15 -9.07 -3.39
CA LEU A 44 7.04 -10.00 -3.14
C LEU A 44 6.40 -9.81 -1.77
N PHE A 45 7.18 -9.41 -0.78
CA PHE A 45 6.70 -9.26 0.60
C PHE A 45 6.07 -7.91 0.84
N ASP A 46 6.31 -6.94 -0.04
CA ASP A 46 5.81 -5.58 0.16
C ASP A 46 4.33 -5.50 -0.18
N TYR A 47 3.67 -4.57 0.48
CA TYR A 47 2.24 -4.40 0.33
C TYR A 47 1.87 -2.92 0.23
N PRO A 48 0.84 -2.58 -0.55
CA PRO A 48 0.37 -1.22 -0.63
C PRO A 48 -0.10 -0.72 0.74
N ILE A 49 0.29 0.49 1.11
CA ILE A 49 0.03 1.03 2.45
C ILE A 49 -1.01 2.17 2.43
N TYR A 50 -2.04 2.00 3.27
CA TYR A 50 -3.13 2.95 3.44
C TYR A 50 -2.79 4.07 4.43
N GLY A 51 -3.36 5.26 4.21
CA GLY A 51 -3.31 6.36 5.17
C GLY A 51 -1.98 7.12 5.18
N ILE A 52 -1.15 6.91 4.16
CA ILE A 52 0.13 7.62 4.01
C ILE A 52 -0.11 8.91 3.26
N LYS A 53 0.45 10.01 3.77
CA LYS A 53 0.41 11.30 3.10
C LYS A 53 1.47 11.35 2.02
N VAL A 54 1.05 11.75 0.83
CA VAL A 54 1.90 11.94 -0.34
C VAL A 54 1.82 13.40 -0.72
N THR A 55 2.97 14.05 -0.76
CA THR A 55 3.07 15.44 -1.22
C THR A 55 3.67 15.46 -2.61
N MET A 56 2.99 16.16 -3.53
CA MET A 56 3.53 16.53 -4.82
C MET A 56 3.95 18.00 -4.78
N THR A 57 5.16 18.27 -5.23
CA THR A 57 5.75 19.61 -5.28
C THR A 57 6.31 19.88 -6.66
N CYS A 58 6.06 21.09 -7.17
CA CYS A 58 6.63 21.61 -8.39
C CYS A 58 7.55 22.77 -8.04
N ALA A 59 8.72 22.80 -8.68
CA ALA A 59 9.67 23.88 -8.51
C ALA A 59 9.91 24.60 -9.85
N ASP A 60 10.21 25.90 -9.78
CA ASP A 60 10.71 26.63 -10.94
C ASP A 60 12.18 26.30 -11.24
N ALA A 61 12.74 26.91 -12.29
CA ALA A 61 14.13 26.72 -12.68
C ALA A 61 15.15 27.14 -11.59
N SER A 62 14.74 27.94 -10.60
CA SER A 62 15.56 28.36 -9.46
C SER A 62 15.46 27.41 -8.26
N GLY A 63 14.59 26.40 -8.33
CA GLY A 63 14.32 25.47 -7.23
C GLY A 63 13.30 26.00 -6.22
N GLN A 64 12.68 27.15 -6.46
CA GLN A 64 11.63 27.68 -5.60
C GLN A 64 10.33 26.93 -5.86
N ILE A 65 9.68 26.48 -4.78
CA ILE A 65 8.40 25.75 -4.85
C ILE A 65 7.30 26.69 -5.35
N THR A 66 6.72 26.36 -6.51
CA THR A 66 5.64 27.15 -7.14
C THR A 66 4.27 26.54 -6.91
N MET A 67 4.19 25.22 -6.70
CA MET A 67 2.95 24.52 -6.43
C MET A 67 3.20 23.33 -5.49
N SER A 68 2.27 23.11 -4.56
CA SER A 68 2.23 21.90 -3.75
C SER A 68 0.81 21.40 -3.55
N ARG A 69 0.66 20.08 -3.49
CA ARG A 69 -0.57 19.36 -3.16
C ARG A 69 -0.22 18.19 -2.26
N GLU A 70 -1.10 17.89 -1.31
CA GLU A 70 -0.99 16.71 -0.46
C GLU A 70 -2.26 15.88 -0.61
N GLU A 71 -2.09 14.58 -0.77
CA GLU A 71 -3.17 13.60 -0.78
C GLU A 71 -2.82 12.43 0.13
N THR A 72 -3.84 11.69 0.55
CA THR A 72 -3.64 10.50 1.39
C THR A 72 -3.89 9.24 0.58
N THR A 73 -3.01 8.24 0.71
CA THR A 73 -3.19 6.98 0.02
C THR A 73 -4.49 6.32 0.44
N ASN A 74 -5.23 5.89 -0.57
CA ASN A 74 -6.38 5.04 -0.41
C ASN A 74 -5.95 3.63 -0.02
N TRP A 75 -6.94 2.78 0.17
CA TRP A 75 -6.77 1.47 0.76
C TRP A 75 -5.89 0.49 -0.08
N PHE A 76 -5.77 0.74 -1.40
CA PHE A 76 -4.86 0.01 -2.29
C PHE A 76 -3.47 0.65 -2.34
N GLY A 77 -3.14 1.54 -1.39
CA GLY A 77 -1.92 2.34 -1.42
C GLY A 77 -1.92 3.40 -2.52
N ASN A 78 -3.00 3.53 -3.28
CA ASN A 78 -3.05 4.43 -4.43
C ASN A 78 -3.44 5.84 -3.99
N TYR A 79 -2.85 6.85 -4.60
CA TYR A 79 -3.28 8.23 -4.48
C TYR A 79 -3.63 8.77 -5.87
N VAL A 80 -4.55 9.74 -5.90
CA VAL A 80 -4.94 10.45 -7.11
C VAL A 80 -5.02 11.92 -6.76
N MET A 81 -4.26 12.76 -7.47
CA MET A 81 -4.34 14.20 -7.35
C MET A 81 -4.94 14.75 -8.64
N LYS A 82 -5.92 15.65 -8.48
CA LYS A 82 -6.60 16.31 -9.60
C LYS A 82 -6.21 17.79 -9.63
N PHE A 83 -5.93 18.30 -10.82
CA PHE A 83 -5.60 19.69 -11.07
C PHE A 83 -6.58 20.27 -12.08
N ASP A 84 -7.10 21.45 -11.76
CA ASP A 84 -7.97 22.17 -12.67
C ASP A 84 -7.15 22.67 -13.87
N GLY A 85 -7.60 22.33 -15.08
CA GLY A 85 -6.86 22.58 -16.31
C GLY A 85 -5.63 21.69 -16.51
N SER A 86 -4.81 22.03 -17.50
CA SER A 86 -3.58 21.31 -17.88
C SER A 86 -2.32 22.11 -17.48
N PRO A 87 -2.02 22.28 -16.18
CA PRO A 87 -0.80 22.97 -15.75
C PRO A 87 0.43 22.20 -16.22
N ASP A 88 1.54 22.91 -16.44
CA ASP A 88 2.81 22.26 -16.73
C ASP A 88 3.32 21.54 -15.47
N LEU A 89 3.33 20.20 -15.52
CA LEU A 89 3.78 19.34 -14.42
C LEU A 89 5.18 18.75 -14.64
N SER A 90 5.94 19.21 -15.64
CA SER A 90 7.23 18.60 -16.02
C SER A 90 8.30 18.67 -14.93
N ASN A 91 8.26 19.71 -14.09
CA ASN A 91 9.21 19.96 -13.00
C ASN A 91 8.65 19.58 -11.62
N CYS A 92 7.65 18.71 -11.61
CA CYS A 92 7.03 18.22 -10.39
C CYS A 92 7.60 16.86 -10.00
N TYR A 93 7.60 16.60 -8.69
CA TYR A 93 7.91 15.31 -8.11
C TYR A 93 6.93 15.01 -6.97
N ALA A 94 6.68 13.73 -6.72
CA ALA A 94 5.91 13.26 -5.59
C ALA A 94 6.82 12.52 -4.60
N GLN A 95 6.52 12.65 -3.32
CA GLN A 95 7.24 12.00 -2.24
C GLN A 95 6.30 11.73 -1.06
N VAL A 96 6.65 10.78 -0.21
CA VAL A 96 5.92 10.56 1.05
C VAL A 96 6.23 11.71 2.01
N SER A 97 5.21 12.40 2.52
CA SER A 97 5.39 13.31 3.64
C SER A 97 5.41 12.50 4.93
N SER A 98 6.47 12.69 5.73
CA SER A 98 6.68 11.96 6.99
C SER A 98 5.40 11.91 7.83
N SER A 99 4.85 10.70 8.03
CA SER A 99 3.74 10.51 8.95
C SER A 99 4.27 10.41 10.37
N GLY A 100 4.37 11.55 11.04
CA GLY A 100 4.39 11.57 12.50
C GLY A 100 3.05 11.03 13.02
N GLN A 101 3.10 9.99 13.84
CA GLN A 101 1.97 9.44 14.61
C GLN A 101 0.82 8.82 13.81
N GLY A 102 1.10 7.65 13.23
CA GLY A 102 0.12 6.58 13.11
C GLY A 102 0.74 5.32 13.71
N SER A 103 -0.02 4.50 14.43
CA SER A 103 0.38 3.21 15.02
C SER A 103 0.76 2.13 13.98
N ASN A 104 1.20 2.54 12.79
CA ASN A 104 1.48 1.68 11.66
C ASN A 104 2.95 1.28 11.70
N VAL A 105 3.20 -0.03 11.66
CA VAL A 105 4.53 -0.66 11.70
C VAL A 105 5.46 -0.14 10.59
N CYS A 106 4.92 0.51 9.54
CA CYS A 106 5.62 0.90 8.32
C CYS A 106 5.31 2.34 7.86
N GLY A 107 5.41 3.31 8.78
CA GLY A 107 5.05 4.71 8.52
C GLY A 107 6.22 5.66 8.21
N ALA A 108 7.47 5.18 8.18
CA ALA A 108 8.60 6.07 7.88
C ALA A 108 8.72 6.27 6.37
N ALA A 109 8.90 7.51 5.91
CA ALA A 109 9.15 7.78 4.50
C ALA A 109 10.48 7.15 4.06
N ALA A 110 10.48 6.48 2.91
CA ALA A 110 11.65 5.82 2.34
C ALA A 110 11.83 6.16 0.85
N GLY A 111 13.07 6.08 0.39
CA GLY A 111 13.42 6.29 -1.01
C GLY A 111 13.42 7.77 -1.47
N PRO A 112 13.82 8.01 -2.72
CA PRO A 112 13.87 9.36 -3.29
C PRO A 112 12.49 9.84 -3.75
N ALA A 113 12.37 11.16 -3.90
CA ALA A 113 11.26 11.77 -4.62
C ALA A 113 11.20 11.26 -6.07
N GLN A 114 9.99 10.98 -6.55
CA GLN A 114 9.75 10.42 -7.88
C GLN A 114 9.18 11.47 -8.83
N LYS A 115 9.71 11.53 -10.06
CA LYS A 115 9.21 12.43 -11.09
C LYS A 115 7.86 11.95 -11.63
N LEU A 116 7.05 12.89 -12.08
CA LEU A 116 5.81 12.60 -12.77
C LEU A 116 6.12 12.24 -14.23
N ARG A 117 5.56 11.12 -14.71
CA ARG A 117 5.67 10.68 -16.10
C ARG A 117 4.33 10.85 -16.79
N LEU A 118 4.26 11.73 -17.79
CA LEU A 118 3.10 11.82 -18.67
C LEU A 118 2.92 10.48 -19.38
N THR A 119 1.77 9.85 -19.17
CA THR A 119 1.44 8.53 -19.75
C THR A 119 0.60 8.67 -21.01
N PHE A 120 -0.40 9.54 -20.98
CA PHE A 120 -1.23 9.84 -22.16
C PHE A 120 -1.86 11.22 -22.06
N ARG A 121 -2.15 11.79 -23.23
CA ARG A 121 -2.89 13.03 -23.42
C ARG A 121 -4.08 12.74 -24.33
N LEU A 122 -5.30 13.01 -23.86
CA LEU A 122 -6.52 12.71 -24.60
C LEU A 122 -7.61 13.75 -24.29
N PHE A 123 -8.23 14.32 -25.33
CA PHE A 123 -9.29 15.35 -25.18
C PHE A 123 -8.88 16.49 -24.24
N ASP A 124 -7.67 17.02 -24.44
CA ASP A 124 -7.03 18.05 -23.60
C ASP A 124 -6.79 17.66 -22.13
N MET A 125 -7.11 16.43 -21.72
CA MET A 125 -6.77 15.90 -20.39
C MET A 125 -5.37 15.28 -20.41
N GLU A 126 -4.65 15.44 -19.31
CA GLU A 126 -3.31 14.87 -19.13
C GLU A 126 -3.25 13.91 -17.95
N PHE A 127 -2.66 12.74 -18.17
CA PHE A 127 -2.54 11.71 -17.14
C PHE A 127 -1.08 11.41 -16.85
N TYR A 128 -0.69 11.66 -15.61
CA TYR A 128 0.64 11.43 -15.10
C TYR A 128 0.64 10.23 -14.17
N ALA A 129 1.60 9.33 -14.37
CA ALA A 129 1.89 8.26 -13.44
C ALA A 129 3.18 8.59 -12.68
N VAL A 130 3.24 8.18 -11.42
CA VAL A 130 4.43 8.25 -10.59
C VAL A 130 4.90 6.84 -10.30
N ASP A 131 6.20 6.61 -10.36
CA ASP A 131 6.80 5.35 -9.93
C ASP A 131 6.51 5.08 -8.44
N SER A 132 6.61 3.81 -8.04
CA SER A 132 6.22 3.40 -6.70
C SER A 132 6.99 4.17 -5.62
N LEU A 133 6.25 4.76 -4.69
CA LEU A 133 6.81 5.39 -3.49
C LEU A 133 6.90 4.37 -2.36
N LEU A 134 7.86 4.56 -1.45
CA LEU A 134 8.13 3.60 -0.39
C LEU A 134 7.94 4.22 1.00
N THR A 135 7.40 3.42 1.90
CA THR A 135 7.58 3.58 3.34
C THR A 135 8.31 2.38 3.89
N GLU A 136 8.92 2.53 5.05
CA GLU A 136 9.68 1.46 5.69
C GLU A 136 9.31 1.33 7.18
N PRO A 137 9.49 0.13 7.76
CA PRO A 137 9.40 -0.08 9.19
C PRO A 137 10.64 0.44 9.91
N SER A 138 10.54 0.58 11.24
CA SER A 138 11.68 0.96 12.08
C SER A 138 12.83 -0.05 12.00
N ALA A 139 12.51 -1.34 11.88
CA ALA A 139 13.45 -2.42 11.65
C ALA A 139 12.91 -3.36 10.55
N SER A 140 13.80 -3.91 9.73
CA SER A 140 13.45 -4.91 8.71
C SER A 140 12.78 -6.13 9.34
N MET A 141 11.79 -6.70 8.66
CA MET A 141 11.08 -7.86 9.17
C MET A 141 11.97 -9.10 9.22
N SER A 142 11.70 -10.01 10.17
CA SER A 142 12.54 -11.19 10.42
C SER A 142 12.56 -12.21 9.28
N PHE A 143 11.57 -12.18 8.38
CA PHE A 143 11.50 -13.04 7.20
C PHE A 143 12.35 -12.52 6.03
N CYS A 144 12.87 -11.31 6.12
CA CYS A 144 13.64 -10.72 5.03
C CYS A 144 15.00 -11.43 4.88
N PRO A 145 15.46 -11.65 3.63
CA PRO A 145 16.76 -12.21 3.40
C PRO A 145 17.82 -11.31 4.06
N ARG A 146 18.64 -11.90 4.93
CA ARG A 146 19.76 -11.16 5.52
C ARG A 146 20.73 -10.81 4.40
N SER A 147 20.95 -9.52 4.17
CA SER A 147 21.99 -9.09 3.24
C SER A 147 23.33 -9.67 3.69
N VAL A 148 23.97 -10.43 2.79
CA VAL A 148 25.29 -11.03 3.02
C VAL A 148 26.41 -10.01 2.78
N ASN A 149 26.09 -8.78 2.33
CA ASN A 149 27.09 -7.74 2.10
C ASN A 149 26.52 -6.36 2.47
N PRO A 150 27.03 -5.69 3.52
CA PRO A 150 26.79 -4.27 3.67
C PRO A 150 27.54 -3.54 2.55
N VAL A 151 26.80 -2.90 1.64
CA VAL A 151 27.37 -1.88 0.76
C VAL A 151 27.92 -0.78 1.67
N PRO A 152 29.21 -0.39 1.57
CA PRO A 152 29.75 0.67 2.40
C PRO A 152 28.98 1.96 2.16
N ALA A 153 28.58 2.64 3.24
CA ALA A 153 28.02 3.98 3.17
C ALA A 153 28.94 4.91 2.34
N PRO A 154 28.41 5.82 1.52
CA PRO A 154 29.23 6.76 0.78
C PRO A 154 30.07 7.59 1.76
N VAL A 155 31.38 7.54 1.59
CA VAL A 155 32.33 8.37 2.34
C VAL A 155 32.04 9.84 1.97
N ALA A 156 31.52 10.60 2.94
CA ALA A 156 31.36 12.04 2.77
C ALA A 156 32.74 12.71 2.56
N PRO A 157 32.88 13.68 1.65
CA PRO A 157 34.15 14.38 1.45
C PRO A 157 34.51 15.20 2.68
N VAL A 158 35.73 15.01 3.18
CA VAL A 158 36.32 15.76 4.28
C VAL A 158 36.59 17.19 3.83
N THR A 159 35.84 18.17 4.35
CA THR A 159 36.20 19.60 4.28
C THR A 159 37.33 19.94 5.27
N PRO A 160 38.23 20.88 4.93
CA PRO A 160 39.47 21.10 5.67
C PRO A 160 39.28 21.85 7.01
N VAL A 161 40.18 21.49 7.93
CA VAL A 161 40.29 21.85 9.34
C VAL A 161 40.43 23.37 9.58
N ARG A 162 39.71 23.88 10.59
CA ARG A 162 39.91 25.23 11.19
C ARG A 162 40.53 25.08 12.60
N PRO A 163 41.38 26.02 13.09
CA PRO A 163 42.29 25.81 14.23
C PRO A 163 41.62 25.81 15.62
N PRO A 164 42.34 25.37 16.67
CA PRO A 164 41.75 24.98 17.94
C PRO A 164 41.40 26.18 18.83
N VAL A 165 40.22 26.12 19.45
CA VAL A 165 39.84 27.00 20.57
C VAL A 165 39.82 26.16 21.84
N THR A 166 40.41 26.72 22.88
CA THR A 166 40.74 26.20 24.22
C THR A 166 39.56 25.55 24.95
N PRO A 167 39.78 24.52 25.81
CA PRO A 167 38.68 23.79 26.44
C PRO A 167 38.10 24.57 27.61
N THR A 168 36.78 24.81 27.58
CA THR A 168 36.02 25.24 28.76
C THR A 168 35.30 24.02 29.33
N THR A 169 35.46 23.81 30.63
CA THR A 169 34.95 22.72 31.45
C THR A 169 33.44 22.49 31.29
N PRO A 170 32.96 21.24 31.08
CA PRO A 170 31.53 20.94 31.14
C PRO A 170 31.04 20.74 32.60
N PRO A 171 29.80 21.12 32.94
CA PRO A 171 29.19 20.87 34.25
C PRO A 171 28.80 19.39 34.42
N PRO A 172 28.52 18.93 35.67
CA PRO A 172 28.45 17.50 35.97
C PRO A 172 27.28 16.80 35.28
N ALA A 173 27.57 15.63 34.70
CA ALA A 173 26.58 14.75 34.09
C ALA A 173 25.64 14.14 35.16
N PHE A 174 24.34 14.32 34.97
CA PHE A 174 23.31 13.55 35.67
C PHE A 174 23.49 12.06 35.33
N ARG A 175 23.76 11.23 36.33
CA ARG A 175 23.78 9.77 36.19
C ARG A 175 22.34 9.24 36.23
N LEU A 176 21.85 8.76 35.08
CA LEU A 176 20.64 7.93 35.04
C LEU A 176 20.92 6.56 35.67
N PRO A 177 19.96 5.96 36.40
CA PRO A 177 20.12 4.63 36.99
C PRO A 177 20.25 3.57 35.88
N ARG A 178 21.11 2.57 36.13
CA ARG A 178 21.27 1.40 35.26
C ARG A 178 19.94 0.64 35.17
N MET A 179 19.40 0.53 33.96
CA MET A 179 18.25 -0.34 33.71
C MET A 179 18.65 -1.81 33.86
N PRO A 180 17.76 -2.67 34.40
CA PRO A 180 18.03 -4.09 34.53
C PRO A 180 18.14 -4.78 33.16
N PRO A 181 18.87 -5.91 33.06
CA PRO A 181 19.01 -6.65 31.80
C PRO A 181 17.65 -7.14 31.30
N LEU A 182 17.39 -6.94 30.00
CA LEU A 182 16.21 -7.49 29.34
C LEU A 182 16.24 -9.03 29.37
N PRO A 183 15.09 -9.69 29.58
CA PRO A 183 15.00 -11.14 29.49
C PRO A 183 15.36 -11.63 28.08
N PRO A 184 15.90 -12.86 27.93
CA PRO A 184 16.24 -13.42 26.62
C PRO A 184 15.02 -13.43 25.70
N LEU A 185 15.20 -12.90 24.48
CA LEU A 185 14.15 -12.95 23.46
C LEU A 185 13.84 -14.41 23.10
N PRO A 186 12.55 -14.75 22.90
CA PRO A 186 12.16 -16.09 22.47
C PRO A 186 12.79 -16.41 21.09
N PRO A 187 13.06 -17.70 20.81
CA PRO A 187 13.69 -18.12 19.56
C PRO A 187 12.86 -17.69 18.35
N MET A 188 13.55 -17.12 17.34
CA MET A 188 12.97 -16.71 16.08
C MET A 188 12.22 -17.87 15.39
N SER A 189 10.96 -17.63 15.01
CA SER A 189 10.16 -18.56 14.21
C SER A 189 10.61 -18.59 12.75
N PRO A 190 10.48 -19.74 12.05
CA PRO A 190 11.00 -19.93 10.71
C PRO A 190 10.26 -19.06 9.69
N VAL A 191 11.04 -18.55 8.73
CA VAL A 191 10.70 -17.94 7.42
C VAL A 191 9.37 -18.45 6.84
N PRO A 192 8.59 -17.68 6.04
CA PRO A 192 7.49 -18.23 5.24
C PRO A 192 7.95 -19.52 4.58
N ILE A 193 7.10 -20.55 4.68
CA ILE A 193 7.44 -21.89 4.24
C ILE A 193 7.67 -21.78 2.72
N LEU A 194 8.92 -21.96 2.29
CA LEU A 194 9.28 -22.03 0.88
C LEU A 194 8.53 -23.18 0.17
N GLU A 195 8.09 -24.20 0.92
CA GLU A 195 7.22 -25.25 0.39
C GLU A 195 5.77 -24.79 0.16
N ALA A 196 5.15 -25.35 -0.88
CA ALA A 196 3.71 -25.28 -1.09
C ALA A 196 2.92 -25.76 0.13
N SER A 197 2.04 -24.89 0.64
CA SER A 197 1.04 -25.21 1.65
C SER A 197 -0.25 -24.45 1.33
N ALA A 198 -1.38 -25.14 1.46
CA ALA A 198 -2.70 -24.53 1.29
C ALA A 198 -3.61 -25.00 2.42
N CYS A 199 -3.97 -24.08 3.31
CA CYS A 199 -4.74 -24.37 4.50
C CYS A 199 -6.17 -23.83 4.38
N PRO A 200 -7.20 -24.67 4.55
CA PRO A 200 -8.59 -24.24 4.52
C PRO A 200 -8.91 -23.41 5.78
N HIS A 201 -10.01 -22.66 5.75
CA HIS A 201 -10.35 -21.71 6.82
C HIS A 201 -10.42 -22.35 8.20
N GLN A 202 -10.81 -23.62 8.31
CA GLN A 202 -10.88 -24.35 9.57
C GLN A 202 -9.51 -24.44 10.24
N SER A 203 -8.44 -24.64 9.46
CA SER A 203 -7.08 -24.67 9.97
C SER A 203 -6.67 -23.33 10.58
N TRP A 204 -7.05 -22.22 9.95
CA TRP A 204 -6.76 -20.87 10.45
C TRP A 204 -7.54 -20.49 11.72
N THR A 205 -8.63 -21.20 12.00
CA THR A 205 -9.44 -21.02 13.21
C THR A 205 -9.04 -21.93 14.37
N MET A 206 -8.10 -22.86 14.16
CA MET A 206 -7.62 -23.74 15.22
C MET A 206 -6.64 -22.99 16.15
N PRO A 207 -6.87 -22.97 17.48
CA PRO A 207 -5.99 -22.31 18.44
C PRO A 207 -4.53 -22.80 18.35
N GLU A 208 -4.34 -24.07 18.04
CA GLU A 208 -3.05 -24.75 17.94
C GLU A 208 -2.20 -24.21 16.78
N TYR A 209 -2.80 -23.50 15.81
CA TYR A 209 -2.14 -22.94 14.63
C TYR A 209 -2.07 -21.41 14.64
N LYS A 210 -2.29 -20.77 15.80
CA LYS A 210 -2.32 -19.31 15.92
C LYS A 210 -1.01 -18.61 15.48
N CYS A 211 0.14 -19.25 15.60
CA CYS A 211 1.45 -18.70 15.21
C CYS A 211 1.63 -18.46 13.70
N TYR A 212 0.75 -18.98 12.83
CA TYR A 212 0.80 -18.70 11.39
C TYR A 212 0.17 -17.36 11.01
N TRP A 213 -0.48 -16.66 11.96
CA TRP A 213 -0.93 -15.28 11.80
C TRP A 213 0.25 -14.31 11.91
N ARG A 214 1.06 -14.22 10.85
CA ARG A 214 2.35 -13.48 10.85
C ARG A 214 2.26 -12.04 10.34
N ALA A 215 1.58 -11.83 9.21
CA ALA A 215 1.50 -10.53 8.53
C ALA A 215 0.26 -9.71 8.92
N VAL A 216 -0.80 -10.38 9.36
CA VAL A 216 -2.04 -9.78 9.84
C VAL A 216 -2.45 -10.47 11.13
N SER A 217 -3.23 -9.80 11.96
CA SER A 217 -3.73 -10.35 13.22
C SER A 217 -5.24 -10.62 13.17
N PRO A 218 -5.75 -11.56 13.99
CA PRO A 218 -7.18 -11.92 14.00
C PRO A 218 -8.13 -10.75 14.30
N ASP A 219 -7.67 -9.77 15.07
CA ASP A 219 -8.41 -8.57 15.50
C ASP A 219 -8.37 -7.42 14.49
N MET A 220 -7.49 -7.48 13.48
CA MET A 220 -7.48 -6.49 12.39
C MET A 220 -8.85 -6.42 11.73
N LYS A 221 -9.24 -5.19 11.37
CA LYS A 221 -10.55 -4.95 10.76
C LYS A 221 -10.51 -5.33 9.28
N VAL A 222 -11.57 -6.00 8.84
CA VAL A 222 -11.83 -6.29 7.42
C VAL A 222 -11.83 -5.01 6.59
N ALA A 223 -12.33 -3.90 7.13
CA ALA A 223 -12.28 -2.60 6.47
C ALA A 223 -10.84 -2.09 6.24
N VAL A 224 -9.91 -2.40 7.15
CA VAL A 224 -8.49 -2.03 7.03
C VAL A 224 -7.78 -2.95 6.02
N VAL A 225 -8.11 -4.24 6.03
CA VAL A 225 -7.41 -5.28 5.26
C VAL A 225 -8.03 -5.56 3.89
N PHE A 226 -9.30 -5.22 3.68
CA PHE A 226 -10.04 -5.35 2.40
C PHE A 226 -10.64 -4.02 1.87
N GLY A 227 -10.57 -2.94 2.65
CA GLY A 227 -10.83 -1.59 2.17
C GLY A 227 -12.27 -1.11 2.25
N LEU A 228 -12.53 0.02 1.61
CA LEU A 228 -13.82 0.72 1.65
C LEU A 228 -14.98 -0.15 1.12
N LEU A 229 -14.76 -0.93 0.07
CA LEU A 229 -15.81 -1.82 -0.47
C LEU A 229 -16.19 -2.90 0.53
N ALA A 230 -15.19 -3.47 1.21
CA ALA A 230 -15.41 -4.41 2.29
C ALA A 230 -16.05 -3.72 3.51
N ALA A 231 -15.63 -2.51 3.86
CA ALA A 231 -16.24 -1.71 4.93
C ALA A 231 -17.73 -1.43 4.64
N ARG A 232 -18.06 -1.03 3.41
CA ARG A 232 -19.44 -0.78 2.97
C ARG A 232 -20.28 -2.05 3.01
N ARG A 233 -19.70 -3.21 2.71
CA ARG A 233 -20.43 -4.48 2.67
C ARG A 233 -20.55 -5.16 4.04
N TYR A 234 -19.51 -5.12 4.85
CA TYR A 234 -19.38 -5.91 6.08
C TYR A 234 -19.38 -5.06 7.36
N GLY A 235 -19.34 -3.72 7.24
CA GLY A 235 -19.15 -2.80 8.34
C GLY A 235 -17.67 -2.52 8.63
N THR A 236 -17.40 -1.47 9.39
CA THR A 236 -16.04 -1.05 9.80
C THR A 236 -15.49 -1.89 10.95
N ASP A 237 -16.37 -2.46 11.78
CA ASP A 237 -15.97 -3.15 13.02
C ASP A 237 -15.70 -4.64 12.86
N MET A 238 -16.07 -5.21 11.70
CA MET A 238 -15.85 -6.61 11.36
C MET A 238 -14.36 -6.97 11.45
N THR A 239 -14.00 -7.97 12.24
CA THR A 239 -12.60 -8.45 12.33
C THR A 239 -12.31 -9.56 11.31
N LEU A 240 -11.03 -9.80 11.02
CA LEU A 240 -10.61 -10.94 10.20
C LEU A 240 -11.06 -12.28 10.80
N TRP A 241 -10.99 -12.40 12.14
CA TRP A 241 -11.48 -13.57 12.86
C TRP A 241 -12.98 -13.81 12.64
N GLN A 242 -13.81 -12.76 12.78
CA GLN A 242 -15.25 -12.85 12.49
C GLN A 242 -15.51 -13.15 11.01
N GLY A 243 -14.68 -12.62 10.12
CA GLY A 243 -14.72 -12.92 8.68
C GLY A 243 -14.55 -14.41 8.38
N LEU A 244 -13.60 -15.08 9.04
CA LEU A 244 -13.36 -16.53 8.88
C LEU A 244 -14.53 -17.40 9.35
N GLN A 245 -15.38 -16.89 10.24
CA GLN A 245 -16.53 -17.61 10.75
C GLN A 245 -17.78 -17.48 9.86
N GLY A 246 -17.73 -16.67 8.80
CA GLY A 246 -18.86 -16.41 7.92
C GLY A 246 -19.44 -17.69 7.30
N ARG A 247 -20.77 -17.87 7.38
CA ARG A 247 -21.51 -19.00 6.80
C ARG A 247 -22.84 -18.53 6.20
N GLY A 248 -23.45 -19.36 5.35
CA GLY A 248 -24.85 -19.22 4.89
C GLY A 248 -25.14 -18.11 3.88
N ASP A 249 -24.29 -17.09 3.75
CA ASP A 249 -24.45 -15.98 2.80
C ASP A 249 -23.29 -15.91 1.79
N PRO A 250 -23.54 -15.58 0.50
CA PRO A 250 -22.50 -15.48 -0.53
C PRO A 250 -21.36 -14.52 -0.19
N TYR A 251 -21.65 -13.39 0.42
CA TYR A 251 -20.66 -12.38 0.79
C TYR A 251 -19.91 -12.80 2.05
N ARG A 252 -20.58 -13.41 3.02
CA ARG A 252 -19.91 -14.06 4.16
C ARG A 252 -18.98 -15.18 3.70
N THR A 253 -19.37 -15.93 2.69
CA THR A 253 -18.53 -16.97 2.07
C THR A 253 -17.35 -16.35 1.34
N LEU A 254 -17.57 -15.31 0.53
CA LEU A 254 -16.49 -14.58 -0.13
C LEU A 254 -15.49 -14.03 0.89
N LEU A 255 -15.97 -13.41 1.98
CA LEU A 255 -15.11 -12.88 3.03
C LEU A 255 -14.29 -13.97 3.72
N ARG A 256 -14.92 -15.10 4.08
CA ARG A 256 -14.22 -16.23 4.70
C ARG A 256 -13.11 -16.77 3.81
N GLU A 257 -13.45 -17.08 2.56
CA GLU A 257 -12.50 -17.69 1.62
C GLU A 257 -11.44 -16.68 1.16
N GLY A 258 -11.79 -15.39 1.04
CA GLY A 258 -10.85 -14.31 0.74
C GLY A 258 -9.86 -14.05 1.87
N THR A 259 -10.32 -13.99 3.12
CA THR A 259 -9.42 -13.89 4.30
C THR A 259 -8.49 -15.11 4.37
N THR A 260 -9.02 -16.31 4.11
CA THR A 260 -8.21 -17.53 4.08
C THR A 260 -7.16 -17.50 2.98
N ALA A 261 -7.52 -17.04 1.78
CA ALA A 261 -6.58 -16.90 0.66
C ALA A 261 -5.49 -15.86 0.95
N LEU A 262 -5.84 -14.76 1.62
CA LEU A 262 -4.88 -13.76 2.05
C LEU A 262 -3.87 -14.35 3.04
N LEU A 263 -4.36 -15.08 4.04
CA LEU A 263 -3.50 -15.74 5.04
C LEU A 263 -2.57 -16.78 4.42
N ASN A 264 -3.07 -17.60 3.49
CA ASN A 264 -2.25 -18.55 2.72
C ASN A 264 -1.19 -17.82 1.87
N SER A 265 -1.53 -16.69 1.25
CA SER A 265 -0.60 -15.91 0.42
C SER A 265 0.61 -15.39 1.19
N TYR A 266 0.47 -15.13 2.49
CA TYR A 266 1.58 -14.72 3.36
C TYR A 266 2.42 -15.89 3.88
N ASN A 267 1.90 -17.12 3.79
CA ASN A 267 2.51 -18.29 4.43
C ASN A 267 3.09 -19.30 3.44
N SER A 268 2.74 -19.24 2.15
CA SER A 268 3.31 -20.09 1.11
C SER A 268 3.55 -19.28 -0.18
N ILE A 269 4.81 -19.26 -0.62
CA ILE A 269 5.23 -18.54 -1.85
C ILE A 269 4.64 -19.19 -3.11
N GLU A 270 4.40 -20.50 -3.07
CA GLU A 270 3.76 -21.25 -4.15
C GLU A 270 2.21 -21.14 -4.13
N PHE A 271 1.63 -20.37 -3.20
CA PHE A 271 0.19 -20.18 -3.19
C PHE A 271 -0.26 -19.43 -4.46
N PRO A 272 -1.33 -19.87 -5.15
CA PRO A 272 -1.71 -19.35 -6.47
C PRO A 272 -2.07 -17.85 -6.53
N TYR A 273 -2.26 -17.20 -5.39
CA TYR A 273 -2.60 -15.78 -5.30
C TYR A 273 -1.64 -15.08 -4.33
N ASN A 274 -0.89 -14.08 -4.77
CA ASN A 274 -0.23 -13.18 -3.82
C ASN A 274 -1.27 -12.28 -3.11
N ALA A 275 -0.86 -11.65 -2.01
CA ALA A 275 -1.75 -10.84 -1.17
C ALA A 275 -2.49 -9.74 -1.97
N ILE A 276 -1.77 -9.03 -2.84
CA ILE A 276 -2.32 -7.98 -3.71
C ILE A 276 -3.41 -8.54 -4.63
N SER A 277 -3.18 -9.73 -5.20
CA SER A 277 -4.15 -10.40 -6.07
C SER A 277 -5.42 -10.81 -5.32
N VAL A 278 -5.29 -11.27 -4.07
CA VAL A 278 -6.45 -11.62 -3.23
C VAL A 278 -7.29 -10.37 -2.97
N VAL A 279 -6.64 -9.31 -2.49
CA VAL A 279 -7.21 -7.98 -2.21
C VAL A 279 -7.94 -7.42 -3.44
N THR A 280 -7.29 -7.43 -4.60
CA THR A 280 -7.85 -6.90 -5.85
C THR A 280 -9.07 -7.70 -6.30
N ARG A 281 -8.98 -9.03 -6.30
CA ARG A 281 -10.08 -9.91 -6.73
C ARG A 281 -11.27 -9.85 -5.79
N MET A 282 -11.02 -9.73 -4.49
CA MET A 282 -12.07 -9.51 -3.48
C MET A 282 -12.88 -8.25 -3.82
N ASN A 283 -12.20 -7.15 -4.11
CA ASN A 283 -12.86 -5.87 -4.38
C ASN A 283 -13.58 -5.82 -5.72
N TRP A 284 -13.00 -6.40 -6.77
CA TRP A 284 -13.73 -6.58 -8.03
C TRP A 284 -14.99 -7.44 -7.87
N ALA A 285 -14.93 -8.47 -7.03
CA ALA A 285 -16.11 -9.28 -6.73
C ALA A 285 -17.19 -8.46 -5.99
N LEU A 286 -16.80 -7.60 -5.05
CA LEU A 286 -17.72 -6.73 -4.30
C LEU A 286 -18.34 -5.61 -5.15
N MET A 287 -17.65 -5.13 -6.19
CA MET A 287 -18.22 -4.19 -7.18
C MET A 287 -19.16 -4.87 -8.18
N GLY A 288 -19.01 -6.19 -8.34
CA GLY A 288 -19.77 -6.97 -9.31
C GLY A 288 -21.12 -7.46 -8.80
N SER A 289 -21.70 -8.40 -9.55
CA SER A 289 -22.94 -9.08 -9.17
C SER A 289 -22.70 -10.16 -8.11
N GLN A 290 -23.78 -10.65 -7.49
CA GLN A 290 -23.74 -11.81 -6.59
C GLN A 290 -23.13 -13.05 -7.26
N ARG A 291 -23.26 -13.19 -8.58
CA ARG A 291 -22.58 -14.25 -9.34
C ARG A 291 -21.06 -14.08 -9.30
N SER A 292 -20.56 -12.86 -9.42
CA SER A 292 -19.13 -12.54 -9.30
C SER A 292 -18.59 -12.87 -7.90
N VAL A 293 -19.38 -12.52 -6.87
CA VAL A 293 -19.10 -12.85 -5.46
C VAL A 293 -18.94 -14.36 -5.27
N LEU A 294 -19.92 -15.14 -5.70
CA LEU A 294 -19.88 -16.60 -5.57
C LEU A 294 -18.73 -17.23 -6.36
N LEU A 295 -18.53 -16.79 -7.61
CA LEU A 295 -17.47 -17.34 -8.45
C LEU A 295 -16.07 -17.07 -7.86
N THR A 296 -15.85 -15.87 -7.34
CA THR A 296 -14.58 -15.50 -6.68
C THR A 296 -14.40 -16.27 -5.37
N ALA A 297 -15.46 -16.41 -4.56
CA ALA A 297 -15.43 -17.22 -3.35
C ALA A 297 -15.05 -18.68 -3.64
N LEU A 298 -15.65 -19.29 -4.68
CA LEU A 298 -15.33 -20.66 -5.10
C LEU A 298 -13.89 -20.81 -5.59
N ARG A 299 -13.36 -19.80 -6.31
CA ARG A 299 -11.96 -19.78 -6.76
C ARG A 299 -10.99 -19.75 -5.58
N PHE A 300 -11.27 -18.92 -4.58
CA PHE A 300 -10.48 -18.89 -3.35
C PHE A 300 -10.59 -20.20 -2.58
N MET A 301 -11.80 -20.72 -2.38
CA MET A 301 -12.03 -22.00 -1.70
C MET A 301 -11.22 -23.14 -2.32
N ARG A 302 -11.20 -23.25 -3.65
CA ARG A 302 -10.40 -24.27 -4.35
C ARG A 302 -8.90 -24.08 -4.12
N ALA A 303 -8.40 -22.84 -4.21
CA ALA A 303 -7.00 -22.57 -3.94
C ALA A 303 -6.62 -22.83 -2.47
N ASN A 304 -7.49 -22.47 -1.51
CA ASN A 304 -7.31 -22.74 -0.08
C ASN A 304 -7.28 -24.25 0.23
N SER A 305 -7.92 -25.07 -0.59
CA SER A 305 -7.82 -26.54 -0.55
C SER A 305 -6.67 -27.11 -1.39
N GLY A 306 -5.76 -26.27 -1.88
CA GLY A 306 -4.62 -26.65 -2.70
C GLY A 306 -4.99 -27.29 -4.03
N TYR A 307 -6.19 -27.01 -4.55
CA TYR A 307 -6.80 -27.70 -5.70
C TYR A 307 -6.80 -29.24 -5.58
N GLY A 308 -6.78 -29.77 -4.35
CA GLY A 308 -6.65 -31.20 -4.07
C GLY A 308 -5.26 -31.80 -4.33
N ARG A 309 -4.26 -30.97 -4.65
CA ARG A 309 -2.87 -31.38 -4.93
C ARG A 309 -1.90 -31.01 -3.82
N VAL A 310 -2.14 -29.87 -3.17
CA VAL A 310 -1.33 -29.36 -2.07
C VAL A 310 -2.11 -29.50 -0.77
N THR A 311 -1.48 -30.02 0.28
CA THR A 311 -2.10 -30.18 1.60
C THR A 311 -1.72 -29.02 2.52
N CYS A 312 -2.46 -28.88 3.62
CA CYS A 312 -2.12 -27.93 4.67
C CYS A 312 -0.93 -28.48 5.47
N LYS A 313 0.20 -27.75 5.48
CA LYS A 313 1.42 -28.12 6.21
C LYS A 313 1.56 -27.43 7.57
N PHE A 314 0.44 -27.10 8.21
CA PHE A 314 0.48 -26.51 9.55
C PHE A 314 0.89 -27.55 10.59
N ASN A 315 1.97 -27.23 11.29
CA ASN A 315 2.38 -27.92 12.52
C ASN A 315 1.87 -27.15 13.73
N THR A 316 1.53 -27.86 14.82
CA THR A 316 1.12 -27.24 16.07
C THR A 316 2.17 -26.27 16.57
N CYS A 317 1.75 -25.06 16.89
CA CYS A 317 2.59 -24.04 17.48
C CYS A 317 3.08 -24.53 18.85
N LYS A 318 4.35 -24.28 19.16
CA LYS A 318 4.95 -24.55 20.46
C LYS A 318 4.83 -23.33 21.37
#